data_AF-A0A1G7CXY4-F1
#
_entry.id   AF-A0A1G7CXY4-F1
#
_cell.length_a   1.000
_cell.length_b   1.000
_cell.length_c   1.000
_cell.angle_alpha   90.00
_cell.angle_beta   90.00
_cell.angle_gamma   90.00
#
_symmetry.space_group_name_H-M   'P 1'
#
loop_
_entity.id
_entity.type
_entity.pdbx_description
1 polymer ?
#
loop_
_entity_poly.entity_id
_entity_poly.type
_entity_poly.pdbx_seq_one_letter_code
_entity_poly.pdbx_strand_id
1 'polypeptide(L)'
;MCVTFLSLFSFKDVSTDGLDIPHLDKFVHFTFYFVFVVLGSLSYAEYKDVKKDFKKAAMLFCFIAIGYGMIIEVLQYVATTTRSGDVYDFLANSFGAFFGFIAVKTYYFRRVAQK
;
A
#
# COMPACT_ATOMS: atom_id res chain seq x y z
N MET A 1 -1.86 -11.60 -2.84
CA MET A 1 -1.32 -11.93 -4.18
C MET A 1 -1.14 -10.69 -5.05
N CYS A 2 -2.14 -9.81 -5.19
CA CYS A 2 -1.99 -8.61 -6.04
C CYS A 2 -0.83 -7.68 -5.63
N VAL A 3 -0.71 -7.35 -4.34
CA VAL A 3 0.41 -6.52 -3.81
C VAL A 3 1.76 -7.13 -4.17
N THR A 4 1.95 -8.43 -3.89
CA THR A 4 3.17 -9.17 -4.21
C THR A 4 3.51 -9.15 -5.69
N PHE A 5 2.53 -9.47 -6.55
CA PHE A 5 2.73 -9.53 -7.99
C PHE A 5 3.08 -8.15 -8.57
N LEU A 6 2.34 -7.12 -8.16
CA LEU A 6 2.57 -5.74 -8.61
C LEU A 6 3.90 -5.18 -8.11
N SER A 7 4.33 -5.55 -6.90
CA SER A 7 5.66 -5.17 -6.41
C SER A 7 6.78 -5.85 -7.19
N LEU A 8 6.63 -7.11 -7.60
CA LEU A 8 7.68 -7.83 -8.34
C LEU A 8 7.73 -7.47 -9.83
N PHE A 9 6.68 -6.84 -10.36
CA PHE A 9 6.58 -6.45 -11.76
C PHE A 9 7.37 -5.17 -12.04
N SER A 10 8.21 -5.17 -13.09
CA SER A 10 8.95 -3.98 -13.53
C SER A 10 8.09 -3.18 -14.51
N PHE A 11 7.66 -1.98 -14.11
CA PHE A 11 6.95 -1.07 -15.01
C PHE A 11 7.89 -0.24 -15.91
N LYS A 12 9.21 -0.36 -15.77
CA LYS A 12 10.20 0.38 -16.58
C LYS A 12 10.22 -0.08 -18.05
N ASP A 13 9.93 -1.35 -18.28
CA ASP A 13 9.93 -1.94 -19.63
C ASP A 13 8.59 -1.76 -20.37
N VAL A 14 7.60 -1.14 -19.70
CA VAL A 14 6.31 -0.79 -20.30
C VAL A 14 6.43 0.56 -21.00
N SER A 15 7.31 0.64 -21.99
CA SER A 15 7.36 1.75 -22.94
C SER A 15 6.31 1.48 -24.02
N THR A 16 5.08 1.93 -23.82
CA THR A 16 4.11 1.98 -24.93
C THR A 16 4.48 3.15 -25.82
N ASP A 17 4.48 2.95 -27.14
CA ASP A 17 4.83 3.95 -28.15
C ASP A 17 4.18 5.32 -27.86
N GLY A 18 4.94 6.23 -27.24
CA GLY A 18 4.53 7.61 -26.95
C GLY A 18 4.10 7.96 -25.52
N LEU A 19 4.02 7.02 -24.57
CA LEU A 19 3.67 7.30 -23.16
C LEU A 19 4.76 6.87 -22.17
N ASP A 20 5.84 7.64 -22.12
CA ASP A 20 6.82 7.54 -21.03
C ASP A 20 6.29 8.34 -19.83
N ILE A 21 5.67 7.65 -18.87
CA ILE A 21 5.22 8.27 -17.62
C ILE A 21 6.37 8.14 -16.60
N PRO A 22 7.09 9.24 -16.30
CA PRO A 22 8.17 9.18 -15.34
C PRO A 22 7.65 8.75 -13.97
N HIS A 23 8.38 7.82 -13.34
CA HIS A 23 8.08 7.33 -11.99
C HIS A 23 6.74 6.60 -11.82
N LEU A 24 6.12 6.10 -12.90
CA LEU A 24 4.86 5.33 -12.85
C LEU A 24 4.91 4.19 -11.82
N ASP A 25 6.02 3.46 -11.80
CA ASP A 25 6.33 2.39 -10.85
C ASP A 25 6.09 2.81 -9.38
N LYS A 26 6.63 3.96 -8.97
CA LYS A 26 6.46 4.52 -7.62
C LYS A 26 5.01 4.89 -7.32
N PHE A 27 4.30 5.40 -8.32
CA PHE A 27 2.88 5.73 -8.17
C PHE A 27 2.03 4.47 -8.01
N VAL A 28 2.35 3.39 -8.72
CA VAL A 28 1.70 2.09 -8.58
C VAL A 28 1.94 1.53 -7.18
N HIS A 29 3.20 1.53 -6.72
CA HIS A 29 3.62 1.18 -5.35
C HIS A 29 2.82 1.92 -4.27
N PHE A 30 2.76 3.25 -4.37
CA PHE A 30 1.90 4.05 -3.49
C PHE A 30 0.43 3.58 -3.52
N THR A 31 -0.13 3.38 -4.71
CA THR A 31 -1.55 3.09 -4.91
C THR A 31 -1.96 1.74 -4.31
N PHE A 32 -1.22 0.66 -4.57
CA PHE A 32 -1.66 -0.64 -4.07
C PHE A 32 -1.43 -0.81 -2.56
N TYR A 33 -0.41 -0.18 -1.98
CA TYR A 33 -0.26 -0.14 -0.51
C TYR A 33 -1.33 0.72 0.15
N PHE A 34 -1.73 1.83 -0.49
CA PHE A 34 -2.88 2.63 -0.06
C PHE A 34 -4.18 1.80 -0.04
N VAL A 35 -4.49 1.15 -1.17
CA VAL A 35 -5.69 0.32 -1.31
C VAL A 35 -5.67 -0.85 -0.33
N PHE A 36 -4.52 -1.48 -0.12
CA PHE A 36 -4.34 -2.56 0.84
C PHE A 36 -4.71 -2.13 2.27
N VAL A 37 -4.22 -0.97 2.73
CA VAL A 37 -4.56 -0.48 4.07
C VAL A 37 -6.03 -0.11 4.17
N VAL A 38 -6.60 0.55 3.16
CA VAL A 38 -8.03 0.91 3.15
C VAL A 38 -8.92 -0.32 3.22
N LEU A 39 -8.75 -1.26 2.29
CA LEU A 39 -9.59 -2.45 2.19
C LEU A 39 -9.41 -3.38 3.39
N GLY A 40 -8.16 -3.59 3.84
CA GLY A 40 -7.88 -4.41 5.02
C GLY A 40 -8.56 -3.86 6.27
N SER A 41 -8.47 -2.54 6.47
CA SER A 41 -9.10 -1.88 7.62
C SER A 41 -10.63 -1.94 7.57
N LEU A 42 -11.23 -1.71 6.40
CA LEU A 42 -12.68 -1.77 6.23
C LEU A 42 -13.20 -3.19 6.44
N SER A 43 -12.56 -4.18 5.82
CA SER A 43 -12.92 -5.59 5.97
C SER A 43 -12.87 -6.07 7.42
N TYR A 44 -11.81 -5.68 8.15
CA TYR A 44 -11.69 -6.01 9.57
C TYR A 44 -12.77 -5.36 10.43
N ALA A 45 -13.07 -4.09 10.17
CA ALA A 45 -14.10 -3.35 10.90
C ALA A 45 -15.52 -3.91 10.67
N GLU A 46 -15.80 -4.42 9.47
CA GLU A 46 -17.05 -5.12 9.17
C GLU A 46 -17.12 -6.48 9.85
N TYR A 47 -16.06 -7.29 9.74
CA TYR A 47 -16.04 -8.65 10.30
C TYR A 47 -16.23 -8.71 11.82
N LYS A 48 -15.64 -7.75 12.55
CA LYS A 48 -15.70 -7.73 14.02
C LYS A 48 -16.89 -6.94 14.58
N ASP A 49 -17.64 -6.20 13.76
CA ASP A 49 -18.60 -5.16 14.16
C ASP A 49 -18.03 -4.13 15.18
N VAL A 50 -16.70 -4.02 15.25
CA VAL A 50 -16.02 -3.14 16.20
C VAL A 50 -15.87 -1.76 15.55
N LYS A 51 -16.97 -1.02 15.51
CA LYS A 51 -16.99 0.38 15.03
C LYS A 51 -16.14 1.32 15.88
N LYS A 52 -15.77 0.95 17.12
CA LYS A 52 -15.02 1.79 18.07
C LYS A 52 -13.49 1.68 17.96
N ASP A 53 -12.96 0.57 17.44
CA ASP A 53 -11.50 0.32 17.36
C ASP A 53 -10.93 0.45 15.93
N PHE A 54 -11.65 1.09 15.01
CA PHE A 54 -11.19 1.26 13.61
C PHE A 54 -9.79 1.90 13.51
N LYS A 55 -9.42 2.79 14.44
CA LYS A 55 -8.09 3.41 14.48
C LYS A 55 -6.99 2.38 14.73
N LYS A 56 -7.23 1.42 15.64
CA LYS A 56 -6.29 0.35 15.96
C LYS A 56 -6.16 -0.61 14.78
N ALA A 57 -7.28 -0.95 14.14
CA ALA A 57 -7.28 -1.75 12.92
C ALA A 57 -6.48 -1.07 11.81
N ALA A 58 -6.75 0.21 11.53
CA ALA A 58 -6.04 0.96 10.50
C ALA A 58 -4.54 1.07 10.78
N MET A 59 -4.16 1.28 12.04
CA MET A 59 -2.76 1.32 12.46
C MET A 59 -2.08 -0.05 12.30
N LEU A 60 -2.77 -1.14 12.65
CA LEU A 60 -2.27 -2.51 12.44
C LEU A 60 -2.02 -2.78 10.95
N PHE A 61 -2.98 -2.50 10.08
CA PHE A 61 -2.81 -2.69 8.63
C PHE A 61 -1.72 -1.80 8.05
N CYS A 62 -1.54 -0.57 8.55
CA CYS A 62 -0.43 0.30 8.16
C CYS A 62 0.93 -0.32 8.50
N PHE A 63 1.11 -0.86 9.71
CA PHE A 63 2.37 -1.52 10.09
C PHE A 63 2.61 -2.81 9.31
N ILE A 64 1.55 -3.62 9.10
CA ILE A 64 1.63 -4.82 8.25
C ILE A 64 2.06 -4.43 6.84
N ALA A 65 1.47 -3.39 6.27
CA ALA A 65 1.80 -2.88 4.94
C ALA A 65 3.27 -2.46 4.82
N ILE A 66 3.76 -1.64 5.76
CA ILE A 66 5.16 -1.18 5.77
C ILE A 66 6.14 -2.35 5.94
N GLY A 67 5.87 -3.25 6.89
CA GLY A 67 6.71 -4.42 7.12
C GLY A 67 6.72 -5.36 5.92
N TYR A 68 5.56 -5.58 5.30
CA TYR A 68 5.44 -6.37 4.09
C TYR A 68 6.20 -5.74 2.92
N GLY A 69 6.09 -4.42 2.74
CA GLY A 69 6.88 -3.67 1.75
C GLY A 69 8.38 -3.82 1.96
N MET A 70 8.86 -3.63 3.18
CA MET A 70 10.28 -3.83 3.50
C MET A 70 10.77 -5.24 3.13
N ILE A 71 10.00 -6.27 3.46
CA ILE A 71 10.35 -7.66 3.11
C ILE A 71 10.44 -7.84 1.59
N ILE A 72 9.47 -7.29 0.84
CA ILE A 72 9.45 -7.40 -0.61
C ILE A 72 10.63 -6.67 -1.26
N GLU A 73 11.00 -5.49 -0.79
CA GLU A 73 12.18 -4.76 -1.28
C GLU A 73 13.48 -5.54 -1.06
N VAL A 74 13.62 -6.18 0.11
CA VAL A 74 14.74 -7.09 0.40
C VAL A 74 14.72 -8.28 -0.56
N LEU A 75 13.55 -8.88 -0.80
CA LEU A 75 13.41 -10.01 -1.73
C LEU A 75 13.74 -9.62 -3.17
N GLN A 76 13.35 -8.43 -3.64
CA GLN A 76 13.76 -7.93 -4.95
C GLN A 76 15.29 -7.80 -5.02
N TYR A 77 15.92 -7.27 -3.97
CA TYR A 77 17.37 -7.11 -3.94
C TYR A 77 18.13 -8.45 -3.95
N VAL A 78 17.67 -9.46 -3.19
CA VAL A 78 18.41 -10.73 -3.02
C VAL A 78 17.97 -11.86 -3.96
N ALA A 79 16.75 -11.83 -4.49
CA ALA A 79 16.14 -12.97 -5.16
C ALA A 79 15.60 -12.68 -6.57
N THR A 80 15.71 -11.45 -7.09
CA THR A 80 15.28 -11.12 -8.46
C THR A 80 16.43 -10.59 -9.32
N THR A 81 16.42 -10.94 -10.61
CA THR A 81 17.40 -10.47 -11.61
C THR A 81 16.84 -9.38 -12.51
N THR A 82 15.51 -9.28 -12.60
CA THR A 82 14.78 -8.29 -13.41
C THR A 82 14.43 -7.02 -12.63
N ARG A 83 14.55 -7.05 -11.30
CA ARG A 83 14.22 -5.95 -10.40
C ARG A 83 15.33 -5.85 -9.34
N SER A 84 15.73 -4.63 -8.99
CA SER A 84 16.53 -4.36 -7.80
C SER A 84 15.64 -3.71 -6.75
N GLY A 85 15.80 -4.04 -5.47
CA GLY A 85 15.16 -3.28 -4.41
C GLY A 85 15.54 -1.79 -4.50
N ASP A 86 14.56 -0.90 -4.30
CA ASP A 86 14.74 0.56 -4.42
C ASP A 86 14.21 1.23 -3.14
N VAL A 87 15.07 2.01 -2.47
CA VAL A 87 14.67 2.76 -1.28
C VAL A 87 13.49 3.70 -1.59
N TYR A 88 13.39 4.20 -2.81
CA TYR A 88 12.25 5.03 -3.20
C TYR A 88 10.95 4.24 -3.37
N ASP A 89 11.00 2.95 -3.71
CA ASP A 89 9.81 2.10 -3.72
C ASP A 89 9.39 1.79 -2.29
N PHE A 90 10.33 1.51 -1.39
CA PHE A 90 10.05 1.40 0.06
C PHE A 90 9.35 2.66 0.60
N LEU A 91 9.82 3.85 0.20
CA LEU A 91 9.19 5.11 0.57
C LEU A 91 7.79 5.25 -0.04
N ALA A 92 7.61 4.91 -1.32
CA ALA A 92 6.30 4.94 -1.97
C ALA A 92 5.30 3.99 -1.28
N ASN A 93 5.72 2.77 -0.94
CA ASN A 93 4.96 1.78 -0.19
C ASN A 93 4.53 2.35 1.18
N SER A 94 5.48 2.95 1.88
CA SER A 94 5.27 3.52 3.22
C SER A 94 4.32 4.72 3.19
N PHE A 95 4.47 5.61 2.21
CA PHE A 95 3.54 6.72 2.01
C PHE A 95 2.14 6.21 1.64
N GLY A 96 2.03 5.25 0.73
CA GLY A 96 0.75 4.63 0.37
C GLY A 96 0.03 4.10 1.61
N ALA A 97 0.74 3.32 2.43
CA ALA A 97 0.21 2.80 3.68
C ALA A 97 -0.23 3.90 4.66
N PHE A 98 0.60 4.93 4.84
CA PHE A 98 0.31 6.06 5.74
C PHE A 98 -0.90 6.89 5.30
N PHE A 99 -1.00 7.21 4.01
CA PHE A 99 -2.16 7.91 3.47
C PHE A 99 -3.43 7.04 3.51
N GLY A 100 -3.30 5.72 3.32
CA GLY A 100 -4.41 4.78 3.52
C GLY A 100 -4.94 4.81 4.95
N PHE A 101 -4.05 4.83 5.93
CA PHE A 101 -4.41 5.01 7.34
C PHE A 101 -5.14 6.34 7.59
N ILE A 102 -4.65 7.46 7.05
CA ILE A 102 -5.31 8.76 7.17
C ILE A 102 -6.70 8.76 6.54
N ALA A 103 -6.84 8.14 5.36
CA ALA A 103 -8.12 8.04 4.66
C ALA A 103 -9.16 7.28 5.49
N VAL A 104 -8.80 6.11 6.00
CA VAL A 104 -9.67 5.32 6.90
C VAL A 104 -10.00 6.11 8.16
N LYS A 105 -9.00 6.73 8.79
CA LYS A 105 -9.20 7.53 9.99
C LYS A 105 -10.22 8.64 9.77
N THR A 106 -10.10 9.35 8.64
CA THR A 106 -10.96 10.48 8.27
C THR A 106 -12.38 10.01 7.93
N TYR A 107 -12.51 8.92 7.17
CA TYR A 107 -13.80 8.32 6.82
C TYR A 107 -14.63 7.95 8.06
N TYR A 108 -14.02 7.23 9.01
CA TYR A 108 -14.72 6.83 10.24
C TYR A 108 -14.96 8.00 11.20
N PHE A 109 -14.03 8.96 11.30
CA PHE A 109 -14.26 10.17 12.10
C PHE A 109 -15.51 10.92 11.61
N ARG A 110 -15.64 11.11 10.30
CA ARG A 110 -16.82 11.71 9.69
C ARG A 110 -18.08 10.89 9.94
N ARG A 111 -18.01 9.56 9.79
CA ARG A 111 -19.15 8.66 10.03
C ARG A 111 -19.65 8.67 11.48
N VAL A 112 -18.74 8.80 12.45
CA VAL A 112 -19.10 8.89 13.88
C VAL A 112 -19.65 10.28 14.23
N ALA A 113 -19.08 11.35 13.68
CA ALA A 113 -19.55 12.72 13.93
C ALA A 113 -20.94 13.04 13.34
N GLN A 114 -21.43 12.22 12.41
CA GLN A 114 -22.76 12.37 11.78
C GLN A 114 -23.85 11.51 12.46
N LYS A 115 -23.51 10.77 13.54
CA LYS A 115 -24.48 10.07 14.40
C LYS A 115 -24.65 10.83 15.71
#